data_AF-A0A2G6BVP4-F1
#
_entry.id   AF-A0A2G6BVP4-F1
#
_cell.length_a   1.000
_cell.length_b   1.000
_cell.length_c   1.000
_cell.angle_alpha   90.00
_cell.angle_beta   90.00
_cell.angle_gamma   90.00
#
_symmetry.space_group_name_H-M   'P 1'
#
loop_
_entity.id
_entity.type
_entity.pdbx_description
1 polymer ?
#
loop_
_entity_poly.entity_id
_entity_poly.type
_entity_poly.pdbx_seq_one_letter_code
_entity_poly.pdbx_strand_id
1 'polypeptide(L)'
;MHNTEKVAKKDKKRDAYLTSIGNKVLRFKNEDLLNKNITNSLFPSGRDGREGEILFIDARNLGHLINRRTRELSKEDIKLIADTYHNWRNPDGDYEDVKGFCNAASVERVKELDYVLTPGRYVGLADEEDDFDFNERFTSLKAEFEQQLKEEAALNERINENLAKIEVKDA
;
A
#
# COMPACT_ATOMS: atom_id res chain seq x y z
N MET A 1 -6.56 -5.52 13.47
CA MET A 1 -5.17 -6.02 13.64
C MET A 1 -4.29 -4.93 14.26
N HIS A 2 -3.70 -5.22 15.43
CA HIS A 2 -2.61 -4.50 16.12
C HIS A 2 -2.86 -3.09 16.67
N ASN A 3 -3.85 -2.95 17.57
CA ASN A 3 -3.84 -1.90 18.59
C ASN A 3 -2.78 -2.25 19.66
N THR A 4 -1.51 -2.05 19.30
CA THR A 4 -0.37 -2.25 20.20
C THR A 4 -0.07 -0.95 20.94
N GLU A 5 0.47 -1.03 22.16
CA GLU A 5 0.92 0.16 22.90
C GLU A 5 1.84 1.08 22.07
N LYS A 6 2.59 0.51 21.11
CA LYS A 6 3.44 1.26 20.18
C LYS A 6 2.63 2.16 19.26
N VAL A 7 1.52 1.68 18.69
CA VAL A 7 0.62 2.47 17.83
C VAL A 7 -0.03 3.58 18.64
N ALA A 8 -0.53 3.28 19.85
CA ALA A 8 -1.13 4.27 20.74
C ALA A 8 -0.16 5.39 21.14
N LYS A 9 1.11 5.06 21.41
CA LYS A 9 2.16 6.06 21.70
C LYS A 9 2.46 6.96 20.50
N LYS A 10 2.52 6.38 19.29
CA LYS A 10 2.72 7.14 18.05
C LYS A 10 1.56 8.09 17.78
N ASP A 11 0.34 7.60 17.98
CA ASP A 11 -0.89 8.35 17.82
C ASP A 11 -0.97 9.57 18.74
N LYS A 12 -0.68 9.38 20.04
CA LYS A 12 -0.62 10.50 21.01
C LYS A 12 0.38 11.58 20.60
N LYS A 13 1.57 11.18 20.13
CA LYS A 13 2.59 12.15 19.66
C LYS A 13 2.09 12.93 18.44
N ARG A 14 1.46 12.25 17.48
CA ARG A 14 0.91 12.89 16.29
C ARG A 14 -0.19 13.89 16.64
N ASP A 15 -1.10 13.53 17.53
CA ASP A 15 -2.20 14.40 17.92
C ASP A 15 -1.71 15.65 18.64
N ALA A 16 -0.76 15.48 19.58
CA ALA A 16 -0.13 16.61 20.26
C ALA A 16 0.50 17.59 19.26
N TYR A 17 1.20 17.08 18.23
CA TYR A 17 1.75 17.90 17.16
C TYR A 17 0.67 18.64 16.38
N LEU A 18 -0.37 17.94 15.90
CA LEU A 18 -1.47 18.54 15.14
C LEU A 18 -2.20 19.62 15.96
N THR A 19 -2.41 19.38 17.25
CA THR A 19 -3.00 20.38 18.16
C THR A 19 -2.07 21.57 18.37
N SER A 20 -0.75 21.37 18.46
CA SER A 20 0.21 22.48 18.63
C SER A 20 0.24 23.46 17.46
N ILE A 21 -0.11 23.00 16.26
CA ILE A 21 -0.23 23.85 15.06
C ILE A 21 -1.67 24.39 14.86
N GLY A 22 -2.51 24.32 15.89
CA GLY A 22 -3.86 24.90 15.89
C GLY A 22 -4.98 23.99 15.36
N ASN A 23 -4.69 22.72 15.03
CA ASN A 23 -5.72 21.81 14.52
C ASN A 23 -6.49 21.12 15.64
N LYS A 24 -7.82 21.07 15.49
CA LYS A 24 -8.67 20.22 16.33
C LYS A 24 -8.55 18.77 15.86
N VAL A 25 -8.13 17.87 16.74
CA VAL A 25 -8.00 16.44 16.44
C VAL A 25 -9.20 15.69 17.01
N LEU A 26 -9.83 14.87 16.18
CA LEU A 26 -10.92 13.97 16.56
C LEU A 26 -10.55 12.54 16.17
N ARG A 27 -10.83 11.57 17.05
CA ARG A 27 -10.59 10.15 16.80
C ARG A 27 -11.88 9.38 16.90
N PHE A 28 -12.17 8.62 15.86
CA PHE A 28 -13.33 7.74 15.77
C PHE A 28 -12.87 6.40 15.21
N LYS A 29 -13.62 5.32 15.46
CA LYS A 29 -13.36 4.08 14.74
C LYS A 29 -13.81 4.24 13.29
N ASN A 30 -13.24 3.45 12.39
CA ASN A 30 -13.69 3.43 11.00
C ASN A 30 -15.16 3.02 10.87
N GLU A 31 -15.63 2.12 11.75
CA GLU A 31 -17.05 1.77 11.90
C GLU A 31 -17.92 3.00 12.20
N ASP A 32 -17.47 3.86 13.11
CA ASP A 32 -18.21 5.06 13.53
C ASP A 32 -18.24 6.12 12.42
N LEU A 33 -17.18 6.21 11.62
CA LEU A 33 -17.09 7.13 10.48
C LEU A 33 -18.15 6.86 9.42
N LEU A 34 -18.57 5.60 9.25
CA LEU A 34 -19.55 5.18 8.26
C LEU A 34 -20.99 5.14 8.80
N ASN A 35 -21.20 5.49 10.07
CA ASN A 35 -22.53 5.64 10.63
C ASN A 35 -23.14 6.99 10.20
N LYS A 36 -24.42 6.95 9.79
CA LYS A 36 -25.17 8.02 9.12
C LYS A 36 -25.07 9.42 9.76
N ASN A 37 -24.82 9.50 11.06
CA ASN A 37 -24.77 10.78 11.78
C ASN A 37 -23.47 11.58 11.53
N ILE A 38 -22.33 10.91 11.32
CA ILE A 38 -21.04 11.58 11.05
C ILE A 38 -20.91 11.81 9.54
N THR A 39 -21.28 10.82 8.72
CA THR A 39 -21.23 10.90 7.26
C THR A 39 -22.06 12.07 6.72
N ASN A 40 -23.26 12.33 7.24
CA ASN A 40 -24.12 13.42 6.75
C ASN A 40 -23.56 14.83 6.99
N SER A 41 -22.63 14.99 7.94
CA SER A 41 -21.98 16.28 8.24
C SER A 41 -20.67 16.48 7.48
N LEU A 42 -19.99 15.40 7.10
CA LEU A 42 -18.74 15.42 6.30
C LEU A 42 -19.01 15.30 4.80
N PHE A 43 -20.10 14.63 4.43
CA PHE A 43 -20.58 14.40 3.08
C PHE A 43 -22.02 14.91 3.04
N PRO A 44 -22.25 16.22 2.75
CA PRO A 44 -23.60 16.75 2.62
C PRO A 44 -24.28 16.02 1.46
N SER A 45 -25.17 15.11 1.82
CA SER A 45 -26.00 14.30 0.92
C SER A 45 -26.73 15.18 -0.10
N GLY A 46 -26.77 14.71 -1.36
CA GLY A 46 -27.87 15.02 -2.26
C GLY A 46 -27.63 15.95 -3.45
N ARG A 47 -26.38 16.30 -3.82
CA ARG A 47 -26.14 17.11 -5.05
C ARG A 47 -25.47 16.35 -6.20
N ASP A 48 -24.88 15.20 -5.93
CA ASP A 48 -24.09 14.42 -6.89
C ASP A 48 -24.67 13.03 -7.20
N GLY A 49 -25.70 12.57 -6.49
CA GLY A 49 -26.32 11.25 -6.72
C GLY A 49 -25.44 10.06 -6.31
N ARG A 50 -24.32 10.29 -5.62
CA ARG A 50 -23.33 9.29 -5.20
C ARG A 50 -23.51 8.83 -3.74
N GLU A 51 -24.75 8.86 -3.24
CA GLU A 51 -25.04 8.55 -1.84
C GLU A 51 -24.71 7.08 -1.52
N GLY A 52 -23.91 6.87 -0.48
CA GLY A 52 -23.49 5.52 -0.07
C GLY A 52 -22.24 4.99 -0.79
N GLU A 53 -21.62 5.79 -1.65
CA GLU A 53 -20.34 5.46 -2.29
C GLU A 53 -19.16 6.21 -1.65
N ILE A 54 -17.99 5.57 -1.68
CA ILE A 54 -16.72 6.14 -1.25
C ILE A 54 -15.73 6.02 -2.41
N LEU A 55 -15.17 7.15 -2.83
CA LEU A 55 -14.06 7.17 -3.78
C LEU A 55 -12.74 6.89 -3.06
N PHE A 56 -12.10 5.77 -3.44
CA PHE A 56 -10.73 5.48 -3.06
C PHE A 56 -9.78 5.93 -4.17
N ILE A 57 -8.76 6.71 -3.82
CA ILE A 57 -7.66 7.10 -4.72
C ILE A 57 -6.34 6.62 -4.10
N ASP A 58 -5.59 5.81 -4.84
CA ASP A 58 -4.27 5.32 -4.47
C ASP A 58 -3.17 6.14 -5.12
N ALA A 59 -2.71 7.16 -4.41
CA ALA A 59 -1.63 8.03 -4.86
C ALA A 59 -0.23 7.53 -4.43
N ARG A 60 -0.06 6.27 -4.00
CA ARG A 60 1.23 5.78 -3.48
C ARG A 60 2.37 5.88 -4.49
N ASN A 61 2.06 5.76 -5.78
CA ASN A 61 3.02 5.84 -6.88
C ASN A 61 3.19 7.27 -7.42
N LEU A 62 2.34 8.23 -7.03
CA LEU A 62 2.34 9.62 -7.50
C LEU A 62 3.28 10.55 -6.71
N GLY A 63 3.91 11.49 -7.40
CA GLY A 63 4.95 12.35 -6.85
C GLY A 63 6.34 11.71 -6.79
N HIS A 64 7.28 12.42 -6.15
CA HIS A 64 8.67 12.02 -6.05
C HIS A 64 9.17 12.11 -4.61
N LEU A 65 10.13 11.27 -4.25
CA LEU A 65 10.71 11.24 -2.90
C LEU A 65 11.66 12.42 -2.74
N ILE A 66 11.32 13.35 -1.85
CA ILE A 66 12.24 14.40 -1.39
C ILE A 66 13.13 13.91 -0.24
N ASN A 67 12.67 12.87 0.47
CA ASN A 67 13.48 12.08 1.41
C ASN A 67 12.87 10.68 1.57
N ARG A 68 13.55 9.78 2.29
CA ARG A 68 13.11 8.38 2.50
C ARG A 68 11.68 8.22 3.05
N ARG A 69 11.10 9.25 3.67
CA ARG A 69 9.79 9.22 4.33
C ARG A 69 8.78 10.23 3.78
N THR A 70 9.17 11.10 2.84
CA THR A 70 8.32 12.17 2.34
C THR A 70 8.33 12.17 0.82
N ARG A 71 7.13 12.05 0.25
CA ARG A 71 6.87 12.32 -1.17
C ARG A 71 6.29 13.71 -1.33
N GLU A 72 6.71 14.41 -2.37
CA GLU A 72 6.11 15.65 -2.83
C GLU A 72 5.34 15.38 -4.12
N LEU A 73 4.08 15.82 -4.15
CA LEU A 73 3.23 15.73 -5.33
C LEU A 73 3.53 16.90 -6.26
N SER A 74 3.73 16.61 -7.54
CA SER A 74 3.82 17.62 -8.59
C SER A 74 2.48 18.32 -8.80
N LYS A 75 2.47 19.41 -9.57
CA LYS A 75 1.22 20.08 -9.94
C LYS A 75 0.33 19.16 -10.78
N GLU A 76 0.96 18.33 -11.59
CA GLU A 76 0.34 17.34 -12.46
C GLU A 76 -0.32 16.23 -11.64
N ASP A 77 0.36 15.71 -10.60
CA ASP A 77 -0.21 14.73 -9.67
C ASP A 77 -1.43 15.30 -8.93
N ILE A 78 -1.31 16.53 -8.42
CA ILE A 78 -2.40 17.21 -7.71
C ILE A 78 -3.59 17.41 -8.65
N LYS A 79 -3.32 17.84 -9.89
CA LYS A 79 -4.36 18.02 -10.92
C LYS A 79 -5.06 16.70 -11.24
N LEU A 80 -4.31 15.63 -11.45
CA LEU A 80 -4.87 14.29 -11.71
C LEU A 80 -5.82 13.84 -10.58
N ILE A 81 -5.38 13.97 -9.33
CA ILE A 81 -6.19 13.59 -8.16
C ILE A 81 -7.46 14.47 -8.07
N ALA A 82 -7.30 15.78 -8.24
CA ALA A 82 -8.40 16.73 -8.17
C ALA A 82 -9.42 16.48 -9.30
N ASP A 83 -8.96 16.32 -10.53
CA ASP A 83 -9.81 16.03 -11.69
C ASP A 83 -10.56 14.72 -11.51
N THR A 84 -9.89 13.66 -11.03
CA THR A 84 -10.52 12.37 -10.74
C THR A 84 -11.67 12.53 -9.75
N TYR A 85 -11.43 13.29 -8.66
CA TYR A 85 -12.47 13.59 -7.68
C TYR A 85 -13.62 14.40 -8.29
N HIS A 86 -13.32 15.45 -9.06
CA HIS A 86 -14.33 16.30 -9.69
C HIS A 86 -15.17 15.54 -10.71
N ASN A 87 -14.55 14.68 -11.53
CA ASN A 87 -15.25 13.82 -12.47
C ASN A 87 -16.14 12.80 -11.75
N TRP A 88 -15.65 12.16 -10.68
CA TRP A 88 -16.47 11.21 -9.91
C TRP A 88 -17.67 11.89 -9.24
N ARG A 89 -17.43 13.07 -8.67
CA ARG A 89 -18.44 13.84 -7.94
C ARG A 89 -19.49 14.44 -8.86
N ASN A 90 -19.15 14.83 -10.07
CA ASN A 90 -20.12 15.47 -10.95
C ASN A 90 -20.98 14.40 -11.64
N PRO A 91 -22.32 14.50 -11.63
CA PRO A 91 -23.18 13.56 -12.35
C PRO A 91 -22.88 13.50 -13.85
N ASP A 92 -22.47 14.63 -14.44
CA ASP A 92 -22.07 14.76 -15.84
C ASP A 92 -20.55 14.55 -16.04
N GLY A 93 -19.83 14.14 -15.00
CA GLY A 93 -18.40 13.91 -15.05
C GLY A 93 -18.06 12.57 -15.71
N ASP A 94 -16.93 12.55 -16.43
CA ASP A 94 -16.43 11.36 -17.11
C ASP A 94 -15.51 10.57 -16.17
N TYR A 95 -16.13 9.80 -15.27
CA TYR A 95 -15.43 8.98 -14.28
C TYR A 95 -15.52 7.50 -14.60
N GLU A 96 -14.38 6.82 -14.52
CA GLU A 96 -14.26 5.37 -14.56
C GLU A 96 -13.31 4.87 -13.48
N ASP A 97 -13.52 3.61 -13.05
CA ASP A 97 -12.61 2.93 -12.14
C ASP A 97 -11.33 2.55 -12.89
N VAL A 98 -10.19 2.96 -12.35
CA VAL A 98 -8.87 2.66 -12.93
C VAL A 98 -8.09 1.78 -11.96
N LYS A 99 -7.79 0.55 -12.39
CA LYS A 99 -7.02 -0.42 -11.62
C LYS A 99 -5.68 0.16 -11.15
N GLY A 100 -5.39 -0.02 -9.87
CA GLY A 100 -4.18 0.52 -9.24
C GLY A 100 -4.22 2.03 -8.94
N PHE A 101 -5.28 2.76 -9.34
CA PHE A 101 -5.37 4.20 -9.14
C PHE A 101 -6.64 4.64 -8.42
N CYS A 102 -7.84 4.33 -8.91
CA CYS A 102 -9.09 4.79 -8.28
C CYS A 102 -10.22 3.77 -8.39
N ASN A 103 -11.09 3.74 -7.38
CA ASN A 103 -12.29 2.91 -7.38
C ASN A 103 -13.39 3.53 -6.50
N ALA A 104 -14.60 3.61 -7.03
CA ALA A 104 -15.79 3.89 -6.25
C ALA A 104 -16.31 2.59 -5.63
N ALA A 105 -16.42 2.55 -4.30
CA ALA A 105 -16.90 1.38 -3.56
C ALA A 105 -18.07 1.74 -2.64
N SER A 106 -19.03 0.82 -2.51
CA SER A 106 -20.15 0.99 -1.60
C SER A 106 -19.73 0.83 -0.13
N VAL A 107 -20.50 1.45 0.77
CA VAL A 107 -20.31 1.27 2.23
C VAL A 107 -20.46 -0.21 2.63
N GLU A 108 -21.30 -0.97 1.95
CA GLU A 108 -21.46 -2.42 2.16
C GLU A 108 -20.16 -3.16 1.87
N ARG A 109 -19.48 -2.86 0.75
CA ARG A 109 -18.17 -3.45 0.42
C ARG A 109 -17.11 -3.11 1.46
N VAL A 110 -17.15 -1.89 2.01
CA VAL A 110 -16.23 -1.49 3.09
C VAL A 110 -16.50 -2.29 4.37
N LYS A 111 -17.77 -2.55 4.69
CA LYS A 111 -18.17 -3.38 5.82
C LYS A 111 -17.73 -4.83 5.66
N GLU A 112 -17.85 -5.40 4.46
CA GLU A 112 -17.34 -6.74 4.13
C GLU A 112 -15.82 -6.84 4.28
N LEU A 113 -15.10 -5.74 4.08
CA LEU A 113 -13.65 -5.64 4.21
C LEU A 113 -13.20 -5.14 5.61
N ASP A 114 -14.00 -5.42 6.65
CA ASP A 114 -13.74 -5.10 8.06
C ASP A 114 -13.43 -3.62 8.31
N TYR A 115 -14.08 -2.72 7.56
CA TYR A 115 -13.92 -1.27 7.68
C TYR A 115 -12.48 -0.77 7.44
N VAL A 116 -11.65 -1.53 6.72
CA VAL A 116 -10.29 -1.12 6.37
C VAL A 116 -10.35 -0.12 5.21
N LEU A 117 -9.92 1.13 5.44
CA LEU A 117 -10.00 2.22 4.46
C LEU A 117 -8.71 2.46 3.66
N THR A 118 -7.87 1.43 3.50
CA THR A 118 -6.64 1.56 2.71
C THR A 118 -6.96 1.46 1.22
N PRO A 119 -6.68 2.49 0.39
CA PRO A 119 -7.09 2.53 -1.02
C PRO A 119 -6.69 1.30 -1.83
N GLY A 120 -5.46 0.80 -1.64
CA GLY A 120 -4.95 -0.40 -2.30
C GLY A 120 -5.81 -1.66 -2.15
N ARG A 121 -6.70 -1.73 -1.15
CA ARG A 121 -7.63 -2.86 -0.96
C ARG A 121 -8.86 -2.79 -1.89
N TYR A 122 -9.11 -1.63 -2.48
CA TYR A 122 -10.27 -1.36 -3.34
C TYR A 122 -9.88 -1.19 -4.81
N VAL A 123 -8.77 -0.48 -5.07
CA VAL A 123 -8.33 -0.14 -6.44
C VAL A 123 -7.68 -1.30 -7.18
N GLY A 124 -7.31 -2.39 -6.48
CA GLY A 124 -6.61 -3.52 -7.09
C GLY A 124 -5.16 -3.19 -7.50
N LEU A 125 -4.58 -4.03 -8.34
CA LEU A 125 -3.28 -3.79 -8.97
C LEU A 125 -3.51 -3.27 -10.38
N ALA A 126 -2.68 -2.32 -10.82
CA ALA A 126 -2.67 -1.91 -12.21
C ALA A 126 -2.47 -3.15 -13.09
N ASP A 127 -3.15 -3.20 -14.24
CA ASP A 127 -2.81 -4.17 -15.27
C ASP A 127 -1.45 -3.73 -15.81
N GLU A 128 -0.38 -4.32 -15.28
CA GLU A 128 0.92 -4.26 -15.94
C GLU A 128 0.77 -5.13 -17.20
N GLU A 129 0.99 -4.55 -18.39
CA GLU A 129 1.43 -5.33 -19.55
C GLU A 129 2.80 -5.89 -19.20
N ASP A 130 2.80 -6.91 -18.36
CA ASP A 130 4.02 -7.46 -17.84
C ASP A 130 4.57 -8.40 -18.93
N ASP A 131 5.65 -7.98 -19.59
CA ASP A 131 6.57 -8.86 -20.33
C ASP A 131 7.25 -9.89 -19.38
N PHE A 132 6.83 -9.94 -18.11
CA PHE A 132 7.25 -10.89 -17.10
C PHE A 132 6.65 -12.28 -17.35
N ASP A 133 7.39 -13.09 -18.08
CA ASP A 133 7.16 -14.53 -18.09
C ASP A 133 7.71 -15.15 -16.79
N PHE A 134 6.81 -15.39 -15.84
CA PHE A 134 7.12 -16.09 -14.60
C PHE A 134 7.81 -17.44 -14.86
N ASN A 135 7.39 -18.18 -15.89
CA ASN A 135 7.95 -19.49 -16.18
C ASN A 135 9.39 -19.37 -16.67
N GLU A 136 9.67 -18.37 -17.52
CA GLU A 136 11.03 -18.11 -18.00
C GLU A 136 11.95 -17.73 -16.82
N ARG A 137 11.53 -16.76 -16.01
CA ARG A 137 12.30 -16.30 -14.83
C ARG A 137 12.52 -17.42 -13.83
N PHE A 138 11.48 -18.18 -13.50
CA PHE A 138 11.57 -19.29 -12.56
C PHE A 138 12.50 -20.38 -13.08
N THR A 139 12.41 -20.72 -14.37
CA THR A 139 13.26 -21.74 -14.99
C THR A 139 14.73 -21.31 -14.98
N SER A 140 15.02 -20.05 -15.31
CA SER A 140 16.37 -19.47 -15.24
C SER A 140 16.95 -19.54 -13.82
N LEU A 141 16.19 -19.07 -12.82
CA LEU A 141 16.61 -19.08 -11.42
C LEU A 141 16.80 -20.51 -10.88
N LYS A 142 15.93 -21.44 -11.27
CA LYS A 142 16.06 -22.85 -10.88
C LYS A 142 17.35 -23.47 -11.44
N ALA A 143 17.66 -23.20 -12.71
CA ALA A 143 18.90 -23.69 -13.32
C ALA A 143 20.15 -23.13 -12.64
N GLU A 144 20.14 -21.83 -12.30
CA GLU A 144 21.22 -21.19 -11.53
C GLU A 144 21.37 -21.84 -10.15
N PHE A 145 20.27 -22.06 -9.44
CA PHE A 145 20.29 -22.70 -8.13
C PHE A 145 20.83 -24.15 -8.18
N GLU A 146 20.43 -24.94 -9.17
CA GLU A 146 20.94 -26.30 -9.39
C GLU A 146 22.45 -26.30 -9.72
N GLN A 147 22.95 -25.28 -10.43
CA GLN A 147 24.38 -25.10 -10.67
C GLN A 147 25.13 -24.78 -9.38
N GLN A 148 24.61 -23.87 -8.56
CA GLN A 148 25.20 -23.52 -7.27
C GLN A 148 25.26 -24.72 -6.31
N LEU A 149 24.26 -25.60 -6.30
CA LEU A 149 24.30 -26.82 -5.50
C LEU A 149 25.43 -27.79 -5.91
N LYS A 150 25.70 -27.89 -7.21
CA LYS A 150 26.82 -28.72 -7.70
C LYS A 150 28.17 -28.12 -7.31
N GLU A 151 28.29 -26.81 -7.41
CA GLU A 151 29.51 -26.08 -7.03
C GLU A 151 29.77 -26.17 -5.52
N GLU A 152 28.72 -26.07 -4.70
CA GLU A 152 28.78 -26.25 -3.26
C GLU A 152 29.30 -27.64 -2.87
N ALA A 153 28.78 -28.69 -3.50
CA ALA A 153 29.22 -30.06 -3.24
C ALA A 153 30.71 -30.26 -3.57
N ALA A 154 31.16 -29.74 -4.72
CA ALA A 154 32.56 -29.83 -5.14
C ALA A 154 33.50 -29.04 -4.22
N LEU A 155 33.08 -27.85 -3.77
CA LEU A 155 33.84 -27.05 -2.82
C LEU A 155 33.94 -27.74 -1.46
N ASN A 156 32.86 -28.33 -0.97
CA ASN A 156 32.86 -29.08 0.29
C ASN A 156 33.79 -30.29 0.25
N GLU A 157 33.78 -31.05 -0.84
CA GLU A 157 34.71 -32.17 -1.03
C GLU A 157 36.16 -31.69 -0.95
N ARG A 158 36.47 -30.60 -1.67
CA ARG A 158 37.81 -30.01 -1.66
C ARG A 158 38.22 -29.44 -0.31
N ILE A 159 37.28 -28.89 0.46
CA ILE A 159 37.51 -28.46 1.85
C ILE A 159 37.90 -29.67 2.71
N ASN A 160 37.13 -30.76 2.62
CA ASN A 160 37.39 -31.99 3.40
C ASN A 160 38.75 -32.61 3.06
N GLU A 161 39.10 -32.70 1.76
CA GLU A 161 40.41 -33.15 1.31
C GLU A 161 41.56 -32.30 1.87
N ASN A 162 41.37 -30.99 1.94
CA ASN A 162 42.39 -30.08 2.47
C ASN A 162 42.50 -30.18 3.99
N LEU A 163 41.38 -30.30 4.71
CA LEU A 163 41.37 -30.51 6.16
C LEU A 163 42.08 -31.82 6.55
N ALA A 164 41.90 -32.89 5.77
CA ALA A 164 42.58 -34.17 6.01
C ALA A 164 44.11 -34.10 5.92
N LYS A 165 44.66 -33.08 5.23
CA LYS A 165 46.12 -32.87 5.09
C LYS A 165 46.72 -32.07 6.25
N ILE A 166 45.90 -31.52 7.14
CA ILE A 166 46.36 -30.71 8.27
C ILE A 166 46.61 -31.62 9.45
N GLU A 167 47.88 -31.77 9.85
CA GLU A 167 48.24 -32.39 11.12
C GLU A 167 48.12 -31.36 12.25
N VAL A 168 47.18 -31.58 13.17
CA VAL A 168 47.10 -30.81 14.41
C VAL A 168 48.09 -31.43 15.38
N LYS A 169 49.11 -30.67 15.81
CA LYS A 169 49.93 -31.06 16.96
C LYS A 169 49.09 -30.87 18.22
N ASP A 170 48.82 -31.96 18.93
CA ASP A 170 48.24 -31.90 20.26
C ASP A 170 49.14 -31.05 21.17
N ALA A 171 48.53 -30.09 21.86
CA ALA A 171 49.18 -29.19 22.82
C ALA A 171 49.22 -29.80 24.23
#